data_AF-A0ABC9X0F3-F1
#
_entry.id   AF-A0ABC9X0F3-F1
#
_cell.length_a   1.000
_cell.length_b   1.000
_cell.length_c   1.000
_cell.angle_alpha   90.00
_cell.angle_beta   90.00
_cell.angle_gamma   90.00
#
_symmetry.space_group_name_H-M   'P 1'
#
loop_
_entity.id
_entity.type
_entity.pdbx_description
1 polymer ?
#
loop_
_entity_poly.entity_id
_entity_poly.type
_entity_poly.pdbx_seq_one_letter_code
_entity_poly.pdbx_strand_id
1 'polypeptide(L)'
;MGSQSNGVSSTECHPLESEGAGQSEETSEISESPESVSLADASAEKATQGSDTDLELEDPEKAFAGITGTDLYLEACRLMEVVPVSHFIQNLAKPYINLNHHGLGPKGVKAIAIALVNISNNHLDTAGAAAIAGLLLDNMSYLHALQLSGNNFGEETAPFFAEALMGNVALKILNLSWNGIGNEGALALGEALKVNNVLVHLDISNNQINNEGAKKLCRGLEVNGKLKILKMASNPLTLEGATALVTSVRKNPKSMMEEINIPNVLVNETFIKLLDLVCQTRPELDVIYGEVEGRIAKFPKQHPNPMKVIQNSLKEHNLQLWDFFRNIDKDGNMKIPVAAFRRAMMQQSRIPLDRVQIGELVRKLDPNRTGVVDYSHLQEPKPAQKPVEGEIEEEKKEEP
;
A
#
# COMPACT_ATOMS: atom_id res chain seq x y z
N MET A 1 -59.05 5.95 -35.97
CA MET A 1 -59.19 6.65 -37.27
C MET A 1 -58.03 7.63 -37.35
N GLY A 2 -57.16 7.67 -38.36
CA GLY A 2 -57.04 6.81 -39.55
C GLY A 2 -56.89 7.63 -40.83
N SER A 3 -55.84 7.39 -41.63
CA SER A 3 -55.54 8.05 -42.93
C SER A 3 -55.19 9.56 -42.83
N GLN A 4 -54.41 10.17 -43.74
CA GLN A 4 -53.59 9.59 -44.83
C GLN A 4 -52.38 10.49 -45.18
N SER A 5 -51.42 9.90 -45.88
CA SER A 5 -50.22 10.49 -46.47
C SER A 5 -50.48 11.48 -47.61
N ASN A 6 -49.47 12.30 -47.94
CA ASN A 6 -48.86 12.29 -49.29
C ASN A 6 -47.55 13.12 -49.35
N GLY A 7 -46.69 12.77 -50.32
CA GLY A 7 -45.48 13.49 -50.70
C GLY A 7 -45.11 13.15 -52.14
N VAL A 8 -44.35 14.02 -52.82
CA VAL A 8 -43.89 13.83 -54.21
C VAL A 8 -42.43 14.31 -54.33
N SER A 9 -41.73 13.83 -55.36
CA SER A 9 -40.26 13.87 -55.55
C SER A 9 -39.87 14.59 -56.86
N SER A 10 -38.54 14.67 -57.09
CA SER A 10 -37.86 14.86 -58.41
C SER A 10 -37.58 16.33 -58.82
N THR A 11 -36.52 16.67 -59.58
CA THR A 11 -35.48 15.85 -60.25
C THR A 11 -34.13 16.61 -60.37
N GLU A 12 -33.10 15.97 -60.96
CA GLU A 12 -31.71 16.45 -61.15
C GLU A 12 -31.52 17.47 -62.29
N CYS A 13 -30.35 18.16 -62.32
CA CYS A 13 -29.47 18.28 -63.52
C CYS A 13 -28.14 19.06 -63.27
N HIS A 14 -27.06 18.58 -63.90
CA HIS A 14 -25.78 19.29 -64.23
C HIS A 14 -25.75 19.54 -65.78
N PRO A 15 -24.67 19.88 -66.54
CA PRO A 15 -23.21 20.04 -66.26
C PRO A 15 -22.44 21.18 -67.01
N LEU A 16 -21.08 21.17 -66.94
CA LEU A 16 -20.05 21.85 -67.82
C LEU A 16 -19.97 23.41 -67.76
N GLU A 17 -18.89 24.17 -68.07
CA GLU A 17 -17.43 24.02 -68.39
C GLU A 17 -16.77 25.46 -68.36
N SER A 18 -15.46 25.79 -68.52
CA SER A 18 -14.13 25.12 -68.60
C SER A 18 -12.97 26.16 -68.46
N GLU A 19 -11.70 25.71 -68.31
CA GLU A 19 -10.38 26.40 -68.51
C GLU A 19 -10.01 27.71 -67.72
N GLY A 20 -8.74 28.01 -67.37
CA GLY A 20 -7.47 27.25 -67.51
C GLY A 20 -6.18 28.04 -67.11
N ALA A 21 -5.01 27.37 -67.21
CA ALA A 21 -3.61 27.86 -67.10
C ALA A 21 -3.01 28.28 -65.71
N GLY A 22 -1.73 27.93 -65.45
CA GLY A 22 -1.01 28.38 -64.22
C GLY A 22 0.25 27.61 -63.73
N GLN A 23 1.10 27.12 -64.64
CA GLN A 23 2.44 26.50 -64.44
C GLN A 23 3.22 26.77 -63.13
N SER A 24 3.81 25.73 -62.52
CA SER A 24 5.27 25.41 -62.59
C SER A 24 5.74 24.47 -61.47
N GLU A 25 6.59 23.50 -61.81
CA GLU A 25 7.31 22.62 -60.87
C GLU A 25 8.71 23.19 -60.63
N GLU A 26 9.29 22.95 -59.46
CA GLU A 26 10.69 22.51 -59.42
C GLU A 26 10.96 21.65 -58.17
N THR A 27 11.79 20.63 -58.33
CA THR A 27 12.08 19.61 -57.31
C THR A 27 13.58 19.49 -57.09
N SER A 28 14.00 19.04 -55.91
CA SER A 28 15.31 18.44 -55.73
C SER A 28 15.36 17.60 -54.45
N GLU A 29 15.14 16.29 -54.60
CA GLU A 29 15.69 15.30 -53.69
C GLU A 29 17.20 15.18 -53.94
N ILE A 30 18.02 15.10 -52.90
CA ILE A 30 19.21 14.24 -52.88
C ILE A 30 19.26 13.58 -51.50
N SER A 31 19.40 12.25 -51.49
CA SER A 31 19.63 11.44 -50.31
C SER A 31 21.11 11.37 -49.97
N GLU A 32 21.47 11.20 -48.70
CA GLU A 32 22.61 10.33 -48.35
C GLU A 32 22.65 9.90 -46.88
N SER A 33 23.09 8.66 -46.71
CA SER A 33 23.65 8.07 -45.48
C SER A 33 24.53 6.92 -45.98
N PRO A 34 25.75 6.72 -45.45
CA PRO A 34 25.83 5.96 -44.20
C PRO A 34 27.08 6.29 -43.34
N GLU A 35 27.41 5.34 -42.47
CA GLU A 35 28.70 5.08 -41.82
C GLU A 35 28.95 5.64 -40.42
N SER A 36 29.86 4.96 -39.73
CA SER A 36 30.05 4.94 -38.30
C SER A 36 31.48 5.34 -37.95
N VAL A 37 31.65 5.92 -36.76
CA VAL A 37 32.94 5.95 -36.08
C VAL A 37 32.74 5.57 -34.63
N SER A 38 33.52 4.61 -34.15
CA SER A 38 33.65 4.27 -32.74
C SER A 38 35.05 4.63 -32.28
N LEU A 39 35.21 5.03 -31.02
CA LEU A 39 36.46 4.99 -30.26
C LEU A 39 36.13 5.09 -28.76
N ALA A 40 37.05 4.61 -27.91
CA ALA A 40 36.76 4.24 -26.53
C ALA A 40 37.67 4.95 -25.51
N ASP A 41 37.47 4.56 -24.24
CA ASP A 41 38.39 4.69 -23.10
C ASP A 41 38.75 6.08 -22.57
N ALA A 42 38.10 6.42 -21.45
CA ALA A 42 38.72 7.14 -20.34
C ALA A 42 38.24 6.53 -19.00
N SER A 43 39.00 5.58 -18.45
CA SER A 43 38.65 4.90 -17.19
C SER A 43 38.88 5.81 -15.99
N ALA A 44 37.91 5.88 -15.08
CA ALA A 44 38.07 6.49 -13.75
C ALA A 44 37.30 5.67 -12.70
N GLU A 45 38.00 4.76 -12.01
CA GLU A 45 37.45 4.08 -10.84
C GLU A 45 37.51 4.96 -9.58
N LYS A 46 36.71 4.57 -8.57
CA LYS A 46 36.62 5.04 -7.17
C LYS A 46 35.63 6.18 -6.89
N ALA A 47 34.88 6.15 -5.79
CA ALA A 47 34.59 4.99 -4.91
C ALA A 47 33.32 5.24 -4.08
N THR A 48 32.68 4.13 -3.72
CA THR A 48 31.79 3.92 -2.56
C THR A 48 31.44 5.13 -1.68
N GLN A 49 30.18 5.55 -1.72
CA GLN A 49 29.42 5.71 -0.48
C GLN A 49 27.95 5.36 -0.74
N GLY A 50 27.54 4.19 -0.24
CA GLY A 50 26.14 3.78 -0.27
C GLY A 50 25.39 4.44 0.88
N SER A 51 24.22 4.99 0.58
CA SER A 51 23.21 5.33 1.57
C SER A 51 21.88 4.66 1.21
N ASP A 52 21.92 3.33 1.08
CA ASP A 52 20.74 2.47 1.26
C ASP A 52 20.34 2.50 2.75
N THR A 53 19.94 3.69 3.22
CA THR A 53 19.12 3.83 4.41
C THR A 53 17.71 3.45 4.01
N ASP A 54 17.48 2.14 3.93
CA ASP A 54 16.14 1.56 3.96
C ASP A 54 15.58 1.89 5.36
N LEU A 55 15.04 3.11 5.50
CA LEU A 55 14.40 3.58 6.70
C LEU A 55 13.20 2.68 6.93
N GLU A 56 13.31 1.83 7.95
CA GLU A 56 12.24 0.94 8.41
C GLU A 56 10.96 1.77 8.49
N LEU A 57 9.88 1.26 7.87
CA LEU A 57 8.61 1.96 7.83
C LEU A 57 7.98 1.94 9.22
N GLU A 58 8.38 2.89 10.05
CA GLU A 58 7.69 3.21 11.29
C GLU A 58 6.19 3.35 11.01
N ASP A 59 5.40 2.77 11.91
CA ASP A 59 3.94 2.78 11.88
C ASP A 59 3.41 4.17 11.47
N PRO A 60 2.66 4.30 10.35
CA PRO A 60 2.18 5.60 9.88
C PRO A 60 1.23 6.30 10.84
N GLU A 61 0.69 5.60 11.85
CA GLU A 61 -0.10 6.19 12.92
C GLU A 61 0.81 6.76 14.05
N LYS A 62 2.07 6.31 14.15
CA LYS A 62 3.09 6.85 15.07
C LYS A 62 3.96 7.95 14.47
N ALA A 63 4.24 7.92 13.16
CA ALA A 63 5.07 8.92 12.48
C ALA A 63 4.56 10.38 12.64
N PHE A 64 3.29 10.55 13.03
CA PHE A 64 2.66 11.85 13.30
C PHE A 64 2.18 12.01 14.75
N ALA A 65 2.52 11.08 15.65
CA ALA A 65 2.06 11.07 17.03
C ALA A 65 2.79 12.12 17.89
N GLY A 66 2.27 13.36 17.88
CA GLY A 66 2.75 14.46 18.73
C GLY A 66 3.32 15.66 17.96
N ILE A 67 3.44 15.59 16.63
CA ILE A 67 3.79 16.74 15.80
C ILE A 67 2.56 17.63 15.66
N THR A 68 2.64 18.91 16.06
CA THR A 68 1.54 19.84 15.77
C THR A 68 1.62 20.32 14.33
N GLY A 69 0.47 20.57 13.69
CA GLY A 69 0.46 21.16 12.35
C GLY A 69 1.12 22.55 12.29
N THR A 70 1.32 23.22 13.43
CA THR A 70 2.11 24.45 13.51
C THR A 70 3.60 24.19 13.32
N ASP A 71 4.16 23.17 13.97
CA ASP A 71 5.57 22.81 13.82
C ASP A 71 5.84 22.33 12.38
N LEU A 72 4.95 21.50 11.84
CA LEU A 72 5.01 21.02 10.47
C LEU A 72 4.86 22.17 9.44
N TYR A 73 4.07 23.21 9.76
CA TYR A 73 4.00 24.43 8.92
C TYR A 73 5.29 25.25 8.96
N LEU A 74 5.86 25.47 10.14
CA LEU A 74 7.09 26.24 10.28
C LEU A 74 8.25 25.56 9.53
N GLU A 75 8.36 24.24 9.63
CA GLU A 75 9.36 23.47 8.88
C GLU A 75 9.07 23.44 7.37
N ALA A 76 7.82 23.27 6.95
CA ALA A 76 7.44 23.38 5.54
C ALA A 76 7.75 24.77 4.94
N CYS A 77 7.50 25.84 5.70
CA CYS A 77 7.87 27.20 5.32
C CYS A 77 9.40 27.38 5.20
N ARG A 78 10.15 26.80 6.13
CA ARG A 78 11.62 26.79 6.11
C ARG A 78 12.16 26.08 4.87
N LEU A 79 11.63 24.89 4.55
CA LEU A 79 12.01 24.08 3.38
C LEU A 79 11.62 24.74 2.04
N MET A 80 10.49 25.45 2.00
CA MET A 80 10.00 26.13 0.78
C MET A 80 10.58 27.55 0.58
N GLU A 81 11.40 28.05 1.52
CA GLU A 81 11.92 29.42 1.57
C GLU A 81 10.82 30.51 1.58
N VAL A 82 9.77 30.30 2.37
CA VAL A 82 8.66 31.25 2.51
C VAL A 82 8.47 31.70 3.95
N VAL A 83 8.10 32.97 4.13
CA VAL A 83 7.78 33.52 5.45
C VAL A 83 6.48 32.86 5.96
N PRO A 84 6.47 32.26 7.17
CA PRO A 84 5.25 31.69 7.73
C PRO A 84 4.16 32.76 7.93
N VAL A 85 2.94 32.49 7.45
CA VAL A 85 1.81 33.38 7.64
C VAL A 85 1.27 33.22 9.06
N SER A 86 1.57 34.19 9.92
CA SER A 86 1.14 34.19 11.33
C SER A 86 -0.36 34.02 11.52
N HIS A 87 -1.18 34.47 10.56
CA HIS A 87 -2.63 34.26 10.58
C HIS A 87 -3.02 32.79 10.43
N PHE A 88 -2.31 32.00 9.62
CA PHE A 88 -2.56 30.55 9.51
C PHE A 88 -2.22 29.85 10.83
N ILE A 89 -1.05 30.13 11.40
CA ILE A 89 -0.60 29.61 12.70
C ILE A 89 -1.62 29.90 13.81
N GLN A 90 -2.06 31.16 13.93
CA GLN A 90 -2.98 31.61 14.98
C GLN A 90 -4.41 31.06 14.86
N ASN A 91 -4.78 30.52 13.69
CA ASN A 91 -6.14 30.05 13.41
C ASN A 91 -6.20 28.54 13.07
N LEU A 92 -5.07 27.81 13.11
CA LEU A 92 -4.96 26.40 12.73
C LEU A 92 -5.93 25.47 13.50
N ALA A 93 -6.30 25.84 14.73
CA ALA A 93 -7.25 25.10 15.57
C ALA A 93 -8.73 25.48 15.33
N LYS A 94 -9.06 26.24 14.28
CA LYS A 94 -10.44 26.65 13.95
C LYS A 94 -10.99 25.81 12.78
N PRO A 95 -12.30 25.48 12.79
CA PRO A 95 -12.94 24.71 11.70
C PRO A 95 -13.09 25.49 10.39
N TYR A 96 -12.69 26.76 10.35
CA TYR A 96 -12.63 27.57 9.14
C TYR A 96 -11.55 28.65 9.30
N ILE A 97 -10.73 28.83 8.25
CA ILE A 97 -9.66 29.83 8.20
C ILE A 97 -9.79 30.58 6.87
N ASN A 98 -10.01 31.90 6.94
CA ASN A 98 -9.96 32.75 5.75
C ASN A 98 -8.52 33.19 5.51
N LEU A 99 -7.98 32.89 4.32
CA LEU A 99 -6.60 33.22 3.93
C LEU A 99 -6.54 34.23 2.76
N ASN A 100 -7.66 34.84 2.40
CA ASN A 100 -7.72 35.84 1.33
C ASN A 100 -6.82 37.04 1.64
N HIS A 101 -6.14 37.56 0.61
CA HIS A 101 -5.22 38.70 0.68
C HIS A 101 -3.96 38.52 1.56
N HIS A 102 -3.69 37.33 2.14
CA HIS A 102 -2.51 37.08 2.98
C HIS A 102 -1.19 36.82 2.21
N GLY A 103 -1.08 37.22 0.95
CA GLY A 103 0.17 37.15 0.17
C GLY A 103 0.70 35.74 -0.13
N LEU A 104 -0.14 34.70 0.01
CA LEU A 104 0.21 33.30 -0.23
C LEU A 104 0.43 33.03 -1.73
N GLY A 105 1.63 33.29 -2.23
CA GLY A 105 2.08 32.79 -3.53
C GLY A 105 2.18 31.25 -3.55
N PRO A 106 2.42 30.61 -4.70
CA PRO A 106 2.37 29.15 -4.85
C PRO A 106 3.23 28.38 -3.84
N LYS A 107 4.47 28.83 -3.57
CA LYS A 107 5.34 28.25 -2.52
C LYS A 107 4.71 28.31 -1.12
N GLY A 108 3.94 29.36 -0.81
CA GLY A 108 3.26 29.56 0.47
C GLY A 108 2.03 28.66 0.65
N VAL A 109 1.24 28.48 -0.42
CA VAL A 109 0.14 27.49 -0.45
C VAL A 109 0.71 26.07 -0.32
N LYS A 110 1.82 25.78 -1.01
CA LYS A 110 2.54 24.50 -0.92
C LYS A 110 3.07 24.23 0.49
N ALA A 111 3.63 25.23 1.18
CA ALA A 111 4.03 25.11 2.57
C ALA A 111 2.85 24.88 3.53
N ILE A 112 1.72 25.57 3.34
CA ILE A 112 0.46 25.31 4.07
C ILE A 112 0.02 23.86 3.86
N ALA A 113 0.00 23.38 2.61
CA ALA A 113 -0.52 22.06 2.33
C ALA A 113 0.46 20.91 2.67
N ILE A 114 1.76 21.20 2.88
CA ILE A 114 2.71 20.29 3.56
C ILE A 114 2.50 20.28 5.08
N ALA A 115 2.10 21.39 5.72
CA ALA A 115 1.71 21.38 7.14
C ALA A 115 0.48 20.51 7.42
N LEU A 116 -0.26 20.22 6.37
CA LEU A 116 -1.57 19.60 6.34
C LEU A 116 -1.49 18.13 5.87
N VAL A 117 -0.37 17.44 6.16
CA VAL A 117 -0.18 15.98 5.93
C VAL A 117 -1.33 15.13 6.50
N ASN A 118 -2.02 15.62 7.54
CA ASN A 118 -3.34 15.13 7.90
C ASN A 118 -4.39 16.24 7.78
N ILE A 119 -5.22 16.14 6.74
CA ILE A 119 -6.41 16.97 6.50
C ILE A 119 -7.68 16.12 6.48
N SER A 120 -7.71 15.04 7.25
CA SER A 120 -8.93 14.24 7.37
C SER A 120 -10.09 15.05 7.96
N ASN A 121 -11.28 14.95 7.35
CA ASN A 121 -12.55 15.55 7.76
C ASN A 121 -12.65 17.09 7.63
N ASN A 122 -12.13 17.68 6.54
CA ASN A 122 -12.14 19.13 6.31
C ASN A 122 -13.11 19.62 5.21
N HIS A 123 -13.98 18.75 4.66
CA HIS A 123 -14.96 19.09 3.61
C HIS A 123 -14.33 19.87 2.44
N LEU A 124 -13.27 19.32 1.89
CA LEU A 124 -12.44 19.98 0.88
C LEU A 124 -13.04 19.88 -0.54
N ASP A 125 -13.95 18.91 -0.75
CA ASP A 125 -14.73 18.71 -1.97
C ASP A 125 -13.88 18.68 -3.26
N THR A 126 -14.50 18.90 -4.42
CA THR A 126 -13.88 18.82 -5.75
C THR A 126 -12.70 19.78 -5.93
N ALA A 127 -12.80 21.00 -5.39
CA ALA A 127 -11.79 22.04 -5.54
C ALA A 127 -10.53 21.76 -4.70
N GLY A 128 -10.69 21.27 -3.46
CA GLY A 128 -9.57 20.89 -2.62
C GLY A 128 -8.88 19.62 -3.12
N ALA A 129 -9.62 18.65 -3.67
CA ALA A 129 -9.04 17.48 -4.32
C ALA A 129 -8.08 17.86 -5.47
N ALA A 130 -8.50 18.78 -6.35
CA ALA A 130 -7.66 19.28 -7.44
C ALA A 130 -6.40 20.01 -6.92
N ALA A 131 -6.51 20.79 -5.83
CA ALA A 131 -5.36 21.44 -5.19
C ALA A 131 -4.37 20.44 -4.56
N ILE A 132 -4.86 19.36 -3.95
CA ILE A 132 -4.02 18.28 -3.38
C ILE A 132 -3.35 17.48 -4.50
N ALA A 133 -4.06 17.18 -5.59
CA ALA A 133 -3.50 16.51 -6.76
C ALA A 133 -2.39 17.36 -7.41
N GLY A 134 -2.63 18.66 -7.59
CA GLY A 134 -1.60 19.61 -8.01
C GLY A 134 -0.38 19.58 -7.10
N LEU A 135 -0.57 19.63 -5.77
CA LEU A 135 0.53 19.49 -4.80
C LEU A 135 1.26 18.15 -4.92
N LEU A 136 0.57 17.04 -5.18
CA LEU A 136 1.18 15.72 -5.31
C LEU A 136 2.03 15.59 -6.58
N LEU A 137 1.64 16.25 -7.67
CA LEU A 137 2.53 16.42 -8.84
C LEU A 137 3.74 17.29 -8.49
N ASP A 138 3.53 18.34 -7.70
CA ASP A 138 4.55 19.32 -7.32
C ASP A 138 5.56 18.83 -6.24
N ASN A 139 5.17 17.86 -5.40
CA ASN A 139 5.96 17.33 -4.27
C ASN A 139 6.49 15.92 -4.56
N MET A 140 7.29 15.81 -5.63
CA MET A 140 7.83 14.54 -6.12
C MET A 140 8.79 13.81 -5.16
N SER A 141 9.35 14.48 -4.13
CA SER A 141 10.54 13.99 -3.41
C SER A 141 10.46 13.94 -1.87
N TYR A 142 9.46 14.56 -1.23
CA TYR A 142 9.46 14.73 0.24
C TYR A 142 8.21 14.17 0.95
N LEU A 143 7.06 14.15 0.27
CA LEU A 143 5.78 13.76 0.87
C LEU A 143 5.59 12.24 0.79
N HIS A 144 5.96 11.55 1.86
CA HIS A 144 5.96 10.08 1.91
C HIS A 144 4.64 9.45 2.40
N ALA A 145 3.84 10.19 3.17
CA ALA A 145 2.54 9.75 3.66
C ALA A 145 1.54 10.91 3.65
N LEU A 146 0.27 10.64 3.34
CA LEU A 146 -0.79 11.66 3.26
C LEU A 146 -2.14 11.10 3.72
N GLN A 147 -2.81 11.81 4.65
CA GLN A 147 -4.07 11.41 5.26
C GLN A 147 -5.20 12.38 4.86
N LEU A 148 -6.11 11.90 4.00
CA LEU A 148 -7.19 12.69 3.39
C LEU A 148 -8.59 12.12 3.68
N SER A 149 -8.77 11.38 4.79
CA SER A 149 -10.02 10.66 5.07
C SER A 149 -11.21 11.63 5.25
N GLY A 150 -12.41 11.31 4.77
CA GLY A 150 -13.62 12.06 5.15
C GLY A 150 -13.76 13.47 4.54
N ASN A 151 -13.12 13.75 3.42
CA ASN A 151 -13.13 15.08 2.77
C ASN A 151 -14.21 15.28 1.71
N ASN A 152 -15.10 14.31 1.51
CA ASN A 152 -16.24 14.39 0.59
C ASN A 152 -15.81 14.66 -0.88
N PHE A 153 -14.68 14.09 -1.32
CA PHE A 153 -14.16 14.34 -2.66
C PHE A 153 -15.04 13.82 -3.81
N GLY A 154 -15.95 12.86 -3.58
CA GLY A 154 -16.79 12.30 -4.64
C GLY A 154 -16.07 11.32 -5.57
N GLU A 155 -16.74 10.93 -6.66
CA GLU A 155 -16.22 10.00 -7.68
C GLU A 155 -15.49 10.76 -8.79
N GLU A 156 -15.91 12.00 -9.06
CA GLU A 156 -15.41 12.88 -10.12
C GLU A 156 -13.98 13.42 -9.90
N THR A 157 -13.47 13.33 -8.67
CA THR A 157 -12.12 13.79 -8.28
C THR A 157 -11.05 12.71 -8.34
N ALA A 158 -11.45 11.44 -8.32
CA ALA A 158 -10.52 10.32 -8.34
C ALA A 158 -9.58 10.32 -9.56
N PRO A 159 -9.95 10.84 -10.75
CA PRO A 159 -9.00 11.10 -11.84
C PRO A 159 -7.84 12.02 -11.45
N PHE A 160 -8.07 13.08 -10.64
CA PHE A 160 -6.99 13.98 -10.21
C PHE A 160 -5.99 13.26 -9.30
N PHE A 161 -6.48 12.47 -8.34
CA PHE A 161 -5.61 11.64 -7.49
C PHE A 161 -4.89 10.55 -8.28
N ALA A 162 -5.54 9.97 -9.30
CA ALA A 162 -4.93 8.99 -10.18
C ALA A 162 -3.79 9.60 -11.02
N GLU A 163 -4.02 10.73 -11.70
CA GLU A 163 -3.00 11.46 -12.47
C GLU A 163 -1.82 11.84 -11.58
N ALA A 164 -2.08 12.39 -10.39
CA ALA A 164 -1.05 12.72 -9.42
C ALA A 164 -0.25 11.50 -8.95
N LEU A 165 -0.90 10.35 -8.72
CA LEU A 165 -0.23 9.09 -8.40
C LEU A 165 0.58 8.53 -9.58
N MET A 166 0.20 8.77 -10.84
CA MET A 166 1.01 8.33 -11.99
C MET A 166 2.36 9.06 -12.05
N GLY A 167 2.40 10.34 -11.67
CA GLY A 167 3.62 11.16 -11.68
C GLY A 167 4.43 11.17 -10.37
N ASN A 168 3.82 10.90 -9.22
CA ASN A 168 4.50 11.04 -7.92
C ASN A 168 5.45 9.86 -7.61
N VAL A 169 6.68 10.18 -7.20
CA VAL A 169 7.75 9.20 -6.92
C VAL A 169 8.23 9.15 -5.46
N ALA A 170 7.49 9.75 -4.51
CA ALA A 170 7.80 9.72 -3.07
C ALA A 170 6.69 9.16 -2.18
N LEU A 171 5.42 9.26 -2.58
CA LEU A 171 4.27 8.91 -1.74
C LEU A 171 4.15 7.39 -1.58
N LYS A 172 4.61 6.89 -0.42
CA LYS A 172 4.52 5.49 -0.02
C LYS A 172 3.16 5.16 0.62
N ILE A 173 2.46 6.12 1.22
CA ILE A 173 1.24 5.88 2.01
C ILE A 173 0.16 6.91 1.69
N LEU A 174 -1.04 6.45 1.31
CA LEU A 174 -2.18 7.31 1.01
C LEU A 174 -3.46 6.78 1.65
N ASN A 175 -4.16 7.64 2.39
CA ASN A 175 -5.50 7.37 2.91
C ASN A 175 -6.54 8.28 2.25
N LEU A 176 -7.40 7.67 1.45
CA LEU A 176 -8.56 8.25 0.76
C LEU A 176 -9.89 7.70 1.30
N SER A 177 -9.93 7.09 2.50
CA SER A 177 -11.16 6.54 3.07
C SER A 177 -12.27 7.59 3.29
N TRP A 178 -13.54 7.18 3.33
CA TRP A 178 -14.70 8.07 3.59
C TRP A 178 -14.86 9.25 2.60
N ASN A 179 -14.39 9.13 1.35
CA ASN A 179 -14.48 10.20 0.34
C ASN A 179 -15.55 10.00 -0.74
N GLY A 180 -16.13 8.81 -0.87
CA GLY A 180 -17.12 8.50 -1.90
C GLY A 180 -16.54 8.22 -3.30
N ILE A 181 -15.28 7.77 -3.35
CA ILE A 181 -14.48 7.56 -4.58
C ILE A 181 -15.17 6.70 -5.66
N GLY A 182 -16.10 5.81 -5.30
CA GLY A 182 -16.95 5.11 -6.27
C GLY A 182 -16.24 4.07 -7.15
N ASN A 183 -16.95 3.60 -8.18
CA ASN A 183 -16.49 2.51 -9.06
C ASN A 183 -15.68 3.01 -10.26
N GLU A 184 -15.86 4.25 -10.71
CA GLU A 184 -14.98 4.91 -11.68
C GLU A 184 -13.74 5.49 -11.01
N GLY A 185 -13.82 5.92 -9.74
CA GLY A 185 -12.61 6.25 -9.00
C GLY A 185 -11.75 5.03 -8.66
N ALA A 186 -12.37 3.88 -8.39
CA ALA A 186 -11.65 2.60 -8.30
C ALA A 186 -11.02 2.17 -9.65
N LEU A 187 -11.57 2.61 -10.80
CA LEU A 187 -10.92 2.46 -12.10
C LEU A 187 -9.70 3.38 -12.22
N ALA A 188 -9.87 4.68 -11.93
CA ALA A 188 -8.80 5.66 -12.04
C ALA A 188 -7.58 5.28 -11.17
N LEU A 189 -7.81 4.91 -9.90
CA LEU A 189 -6.77 4.38 -9.01
C LEU A 189 -6.20 3.06 -9.52
N GLY A 190 -7.01 2.19 -10.14
CA GLY A 190 -6.55 0.95 -10.78
C GLY A 190 -5.61 1.19 -11.96
N GLU A 191 -5.88 2.20 -12.80
CA GLU A 191 -4.99 2.59 -13.89
C GLU A 191 -3.70 3.23 -13.34
N ALA A 192 -3.79 4.11 -12.34
CA ALA A 192 -2.62 4.71 -11.70
C ALA A 192 -1.68 3.66 -11.07
N LEU A 193 -2.23 2.63 -10.42
CA LEU A 193 -1.47 1.52 -9.86
C LEU A 193 -0.73 0.67 -10.90
N LYS A 194 -1.06 0.72 -12.21
CA LYS A 194 -0.28 0.01 -13.24
C LYS A 194 1.10 0.61 -13.45
N VAL A 195 1.25 1.92 -13.23
CA VAL A 195 2.48 2.69 -13.52
C VAL A 195 3.17 3.21 -12.27
N ASN A 196 2.43 3.50 -11.19
CA ASN A 196 3.04 3.87 -9.92
C ASN A 196 3.76 2.67 -9.28
N ASN A 197 5.06 2.82 -9.03
CA ASN A 197 5.93 1.82 -8.42
C ASN A 197 6.50 2.29 -7.07
N VAL A 198 5.76 3.13 -6.33
CA VAL A 198 6.20 3.72 -5.06
C VAL A 198 5.18 3.56 -3.93
N LEU A 199 3.87 3.58 -4.23
CA LEU A 199 2.81 3.45 -3.24
C LEU A 199 2.80 2.04 -2.62
N VAL A 200 3.03 1.98 -1.32
CA VAL A 200 3.11 0.77 -0.49
C VAL A 200 1.80 0.49 0.24
N HIS A 201 1.08 1.54 0.67
CA HIS A 201 -0.15 1.42 1.46
C HIS A 201 -1.22 2.36 0.90
N LEU A 202 -2.36 1.79 0.51
CA LEU A 202 -3.55 2.50 0.06
C LEU A 202 -4.75 2.15 0.94
N ASP A 203 -5.34 3.15 1.59
CA ASP A 203 -6.63 3.02 2.27
C ASP A 203 -7.73 3.71 1.46
N ILE A 204 -8.69 2.92 1.00
CA ILE A 204 -9.90 3.35 0.29
C ILE A 204 -11.16 2.78 0.97
N SER A 205 -11.12 2.60 2.29
CA SER A 205 -12.25 2.15 3.10
C SER A 205 -13.44 3.12 3.05
N ASN A 206 -14.66 2.59 3.09
CA ASN A 206 -15.93 3.32 3.01
C ASN A 206 -16.02 4.35 1.86
N ASN A 207 -15.81 3.88 0.63
CA ASN A 207 -15.85 4.68 -0.59
C ASN A 207 -16.93 4.25 -1.59
N GLN A 208 -17.90 3.44 -1.15
CA GLN A 208 -19.00 2.91 -1.97
C GLN A 208 -18.54 2.01 -3.14
N ILE A 209 -17.30 1.51 -3.10
CA ILE A 209 -16.69 0.63 -4.11
C ILE A 209 -17.36 -0.75 -4.04
N ASN A 210 -18.08 -1.16 -5.09
CA ASN A 210 -18.72 -2.47 -5.16
C ASN A 210 -17.85 -3.49 -5.92
N ASN A 211 -18.40 -4.69 -6.20
CA ASN A 211 -17.69 -5.74 -6.92
C ASN A 211 -17.13 -5.31 -8.28
N GLU A 212 -17.82 -4.42 -9.02
CA GLU A 212 -17.32 -3.88 -10.29
C GLU A 212 -16.15 -2.92 -10.07
N GLY A 213 -16.25 -1.99 -9.11
CA GLY A 213 -15.13 -1.13 -8.73
C GLY A 213 -13.90 -1.95 -8.28
N ALA A 214 -14.10 -3.01 -7.49
CA ALA A 214 -13.04 -3.93 -7.12
C ALA A 214 -12.44 -4.68 -8.31
N LYS A 215 -13.24 -5.18 -9.26
CA LYS A 215 -12.75 -5.79 -10.51
C LYS A 215 -11.96 -4.82 -11.38
N LYS A 216 -12.32 -3.53 -11.40
CA LYS A 216 -11.57 -2.49 -12.12
C LYS A 216 -10.22 -2.22 -11.42
N LEU A 217 -10.22 -2.02 -10.10
CA LEU A 217 -9.00 -1.86 -9.29
C LEU A 217 -8.05 -3.07 -9.44
N CYS A 218 -8.60 -4.29 -9.50
CA CYS A 218 -7.83 -5.52 -9.75
C CYS A 218 -6.98 -5.47 -11.04
N ARG A 219 -7.37 -4.70 -12.07
CA ARG A 219 -6.57 -4.53 -13.29
C ARG A 219 -5.25 -3.79 -13.04
N GLY A 220 -5.18 -2.98 -12.00
CA GLY A 220 -3.94 -2.41 -11.47
C GLY A 220 -3.14 -3.44 -10.68
N LEU A 221 -3.80 -4.15 -9.76
CA LEU A 221 -3.16 -5.18 -8.91
C LEU A 221 -2.62 -6.38 -9.69
N GLU A 222 -3.15 -6.67 -10.88
CA GLU A 222 -2.63 -7.69 -11.81
C GLU A 222 -1.27 -7.30 -12.44
N VAL A 223 -0.84 -6.04 -12.30
CA VAL A 223 0.43 -5.51 -12.84
C VAL A 223 1.35 -4.97 -11.74
N ASN A 224 0.80 -4.28 -10.73
CA ASN A 224 1.55 -3.54 -9.72
C ASN A 224 2.49 -4.43 -8.89
N GLY A 225 3.76 -4.01 -8.75
CA GLY A 225 4.80 -4.74 -8.02
C GLY A 225 5.22 -4.15 -6.67
N LYS A 226 4.46 -3.20 -6.08
CA LYS A 226 4.87 -2.50 -4.84
C LYS A 226 3.81 -2.26 -3.77
N LEU A 227 2.52 -2.28 -4.10
CA LEU A 227 1.45 -2.13 -3.12
C LEU A 227 1.42 -3.36 -2.20
N LYS A 228 1.75 -3.14 -0.92
CA LYS A 228 1.78 -4.15 0.14
C LYS A 228 0.47 -4.22 0.91
N ILE A 229 -0.14 -3.07 1.19
CA ILE A 229 -1.33 -2.95 2.04
C ILE A 229 -2.45 -2.26 1.26
N LEU A 230 -3.58 -2.96 1.11
CA LEU A 230 -4.81 -2.44 0.51
C LEU A 230 -5.96 -2.57 1.50
N LYS A 231 -6.40 -1.44 2.06
CA LYS A 231 -7.60 -1.39 2.93
C LYS A 231 -8.83 -0.97 2.14
N MET A 232 -9.89 -1.77 2.23
CA MET A 232 -11.17 -1.57 1.55
C MET A 232 -12.36 -1.84 2.50
N ALA A 233 -12.18 -1.64 3.81
CA ALA A 233 -13.22 -1.91 4.81
C ALA A 233 -14.47 -1.04 4.59
N SER A 234 -15.64 -1.49 5.05
CA SER A 234 -16.94 -0.83 4.90
C SER A 234 -17.32 -0.41 3.46
N ASN A 235 -16.74 -1.04 2.44
CA ASN A 235 -17.22 -0.95 1.06
C ASN A 235 -18.27 -2.04 0.77
N PRO A 236 -19.23 -1.81 -0.17
CA PRO A 236 -20.27 -2.77 -0.57
C PRO A 236 -19.73 -3.92 -1.45
N LEU A 237 -18.73 -4.63 -0.94
CA LEU A 237 -18.13 -5.81 -1.53
C LEU A 237 -18.87 -7.08 -1.09
N THR A 238 -18.96 -8.07 -1.97
CA THR A 238 -19.38 -9.44 -1.62
C THR A 238 -18.23 -10.43 -1.82
N LEU A 239 -18.51 -11.71 -1.56
CA LEU A 239 -17.65 -12.86 -1.90
C LEU A 239 -17.00 -12.75 -3.29
N GLU A 240 -17.72 -12.22 -4.29
CA GLU A 240 -17.20 -12.02 -5.65
C GLU A 240 -16.07 -10.99 -5.71
N GLY A 241 -16.25 -9.81 -5.08
CA GLY A 241 -15.21 -8.78 -4.99
C GLY A 241 -13.98 -9.27 -4.24
N ALA A 242 -14.18 -9.98 -3.12
CA ALA A 242 -13.08 -10.63 -2.38
C ALA A 242 -12.34 -11.67 -3.24
N THR A 243 -13.09 -12.49 -3.98
CA THR A 243 -12.53 -13.51 -4.89
C THR A 243 -11.72 -12.87 -6.02
N ALA A 244 -12.18 -11.74 -6.56
CA ALA A 244 -11.45 -10.96 -7.57
C ALA A 244 -10.12 -10.43 -7.00
N LEU A 245 -10.14 -9.82 -5.81
CA LEU A 245 -8.94 -9.30 -5.14
C LEU A 245 -7.89 -10.40 -4.91
N VAL A 246 -8.28 -11.55 -4.33
CA VAL A 246 -7.37 -12.69 -4.11
C VAL A 246 -6.88 -13.30 -5.45
N THR A 247 -7.72 -13.29 -6.49
CA THR A 247 -7.33 -13.79 -7.82
C THR A 247 -6.37 -12.84 -8.56
N SER A 248 -6.51 -11.53 -8.40
CA SER A 248 -5.62 -10.53 -8.99
C SER A 248 -4.19 -10.67 -8.45
N VAL A 249 -4.05 -10.79 -7.13
CA VAL A 249 -2.78 -11.13 -6.48
C VAL A 249 -2.26 -12.47 -6.99
N ARG A 250 -3.10 -13.52 -7.08
CA ARG A 250 -2.68 -14.83 -7.60
C ARG A 250 -2.00 -14.72 -8.96
N LYS A 251 -2.63 -14.00 -9.91
CA LYS A 251 -2.16 -13.82 -11.30
C LYS A 251 -0.82 -13.08 -11.41
N ASN A 252 -0.53 -12.13 -10.52
CA ASN A 252 0.64 -11.25 -10.64
C ASN A 252 1.87 -11.80 -9.91
N PRO A 253 2.86 -12.42 -10.60
CA PRO A 253 4.04 -12.99 -9.94
C PRO A 253 4.95 -11.96 -9.25
N LYS A 254 4.79 -10.66 -9.54
CA LYS A 254 5.55 -9.57 -8.91
C LYS A 254 4.83 -8.92 -7.73
N SER A 255 3.58 -9.31 -7.43
CA SER A 255 2.79 -8.69 -6.38
C SER A 255 3.41 -8.92 -5.00
N MET A 256 3.76 -7.82 -4.31
CA MET A 256 4.21 -7.79 -2.92
C MET A 256 3.05 -7.62 -1.92
N MET A 257 1.83 -8.04 -2.26
CA MET A 257 0.65 -7.83 -1.40
C MET A 257 0.74 -8.66 -0.11
N GLU A 258 0.81 -7.96 1.03
CA GLU A 258 0.91 -8.48 2.39
C GLU A 258 -0.41 -8.41 3.15
N GLU A 259 -1.27 -7.41 2.90
CA GLU A 259 -2.60 -7.31 3.54
C GLU A 259 -3.67 -6.79 2.59
N ILE A 260 -4.77 -7.55 2.48
CA ILE A 260 -6.05 -7.08 1.93
C ILE A 260 -7.07 -7.02 3.08
N ASN A 261 -7.57 -5.83 3.38
CA ASN A 261 -8.44 -5.58 4.54
C ASN A 261 -9.89 -5.32 4.11
N ILE A 262 -10.74 -6.35 4.21
CA ILE A 262 -12.14 -6.43 3.75
C ILE A 262 -13.07 -7.09 4.80
N PRO A 263 -13.06 -6.65 6.08
CA PRO A 263 -13.64 -7.37 7.22
C PRO A 263 -15.17 -7.47 7.20
N ASN A 264 -15.83 -6.72 6.32
CA ASN A 264 -17.28 -6.70 6.15
C ASN A 264 -17.77 -7.79 5.17
N VAL A 265 -16.87 -8.48 4.46
CA VAL A 265 -17.25 -9.49 3.46
C VAL A 265 -17.44 -10.85 4.12
N LEU A 266 -18.68 -11.37 4.05
CA LEU A 266 -18.98 -12.79 4.29
C LEU A 266 -18.31 -13.64 3.20
N VAL A 267 -17.52 -14.63 3.61
CA VAL A 267 -16.82 -15.56 2.70
C VAL A 267 -17.32 -16.99 2.91
N ASN A 268 -17.01 -17.91 1.99
CA ASN A 268 -17.38 -19.32 2.13
C ASN A 268 -16.18 -20.26 1.93
N GLU A 269 -16.38 -21.57 2.11
CA GLU A 269 -15.30 -22.55 2.00
C GLU A 269 -14.53 -22.50 0.67
N THR A 270 -15.20 -22.17 -0.44
CA THR A 270 -14.57 -22.06 -1.76
C THR A 270 -13.57 -20.91 -1.81
N PHE A 271 -13.88 -19.78 -1.17
CA PHE A 271 -12.94 -18.68 -0.99
C PHE A 271 -11.77 -19.07 -0.07
N ILE A 272 -12.03 -19.77 1.04
CA ILE A 272 -10.95 -20.25 1.92
C ILE A 272 -9.99 -21.18 1.15
N LYS A 273 -10.52 -22.15 0.39
CA LYS A 273 -9.74 -23.07 -0.46
C LYS A 273 -8.93 -22.33 -1.55
N LEU A 274 -9.47 -21.25 -2.12
CA LEU A 274 -8.75 -20.36 -3.03
C LEU A 274 -7.62 -19.59 -2.32
N LEU A 275 -7.92 -19.01 -1.16
CA LEU A 275 -6.95 -18.23 -0.37
C LEU A 275 -5.79 -19.11 0.13
N ASP A 276 -6.08 -20.34 0.57
CA ASP A 276 -5.06 -21.31 0.97
C ASP A 276 -4.13 -21.67 -0.20
N LEU A 277 -4.67 -21.85 -1.41
CA LEU A 277 -3.88 -22.06 -2.64
C LEU A 277 -3.03 -20.83 -3.00
N VAL A 278 -3.51 -19.61 -2.77
CA VAL A 278 -2.69 -18.40 -2.95
C VAL A 278 -1.59 -18.32 -1.88
N CYS A 279 -1.90 -18.58 -0.61
CA CYS A 279 -0.91 -18.52 0.48
C CYS A 279 0.18 -19.61 0.41
N GLN A 280 -0.06 -20.72 -0.29
CA GLN A 280 1.02 -21.68 -0.63
C GLN A 280 2.11 -21.03 -1.50
N THR A 281 1.75 -20.08 -2.37
CA THR A 281 2.70 -19.34 -3.22
C THR A 281 3.14 -18.00 -2.63
N ARG A 282 2.28 -17.31 -1.86
CA ARG A 282 2.60 -16.07 -1.12
C ARG A 282 2.19 -16.20 0.35
N PRO A 283 3.04 -16.76 1.24
CA PRO A 283 2.70 -16.96 2.65
C PRO A 283 2.62 -15.65 3.44
N GLU A 284 3.13 -14.55 2.89
CA GLU A 284 3.04 -13.19 3.43
C GLU A 284 1.61 -12.64 3.39
N LEU A 285 0.82 -13.02 2.37
CA LEU A 285 -0.53 -12.50 2.16
C LEU A 285 -1.46 -12.84 3.33
N ASP A 286 -1.89 -11.81 4.05
CA ASP A 286 -3.05 -11.82 4.93
C ASP A 286 -4.28 -11.29 4.19
N VAL A 287 -5.44 -11.86 4.48
CA VAL A 287 -6.72 -11.31 4.05
C VAL A 287 -7.64 -11.27 5.24
N ILE A 288 -8.04 -10.06 5.63
CA ILE A 288 -8.94 -9.83 6.75
C ILE A 288 -10.36 -9.78 6.19
N TYR A 289 -11.14 -10.83 6.42
CA TYR A 289 -12.52 -10.99 5.97
C TYR A 289 -13.46 -11.16 7.19
N GLY A 290 -14.77 -11.19 6.94
CA GLY A 290 -15.80 -11.32 7.97
C GLY A 290 -16.05 -12.77 8.39
N GLU A 291 -17.33 -13.12 8.58
CA GLU A 291 -17.71 -14.48 8.93
C GLU A 291 -17.53 -15.48 7.76
N VAL A 292 -17.58 -16.78 8.09
CA VAL A 292 -17.52 -17.88 7.11
C VAL A 292 -18.87 -18.58 7.01
N GLU A 293 -19.55 -18.39 5.89
CA GLU A 293 -20.83 -18.99 5.52
C GLU A 293 -20.83 -20.52 5.68
N GLY A 294 -21.97 -21.08 6.08
CA GLY A 294 -22.15 -22.51 6.32
C GLY A 294 -21.72 -22.98 7.72
N ARG A 295 -20.88 -22.22 8.44
CA ARG A 295 -20.58 -22.50 9.85
C ARG A 295 -21.72 -22.01 10.75
N ILE A 296 -22.70 -22.89 11.03
CA ILE A 296 -23.81 -22.59 11.95
C ILE A 296 -23.25 -22.04 13.28
N ALA A 297 -23.60 -20.81 13.62
CA ALA A 297 -23.08 -20.08 14.77
C ALA A 297 -23.56 -20.67 16.10
N LYS A 298 -22.86 -21.69 16.60
CA LYS A 298 -22.94 -22.13 18.00
C LYS A 298 -22.25 -21.10 18.91
N PHE A 299 -22.96 -19.98 19.10
CA PHE A 299 -22.56 -18.77 19.83
C PHE A 299 -21.38 -18.02 19.20
N PRO A 300 -21.18 -16.72 19.52
CA PRO A 300 -19.89 -16.08 19.31
C PRO A 300 -18.87 -16.82 20.17
N LYS A 301 -18.05 -17.66 19.53
CA LYS A 301 -16.88 -18.21 20.20
C LYS A 301 -16.00 -17.02 20.57
N GLN A 302 -15.76 -16.84 21.88
CA GLN A 302 -14.55 -16.12 22.30
C GLN A 302 -13.37 -16.95 21.78
N HIS A 303 -12.81 -16.56 20.63
CA HIS A 303 -11.66 -17.24 20.05
C HIS A 303 -10.54 -17.19 21.11
N PRO A 304 -10.11 -18.34 21.66
CA PRO A 304 -9.15 -18.32 22.75
C PRO A 304 -7.87 -17.66 22.23
N ASN A 305 -7.35 -16.69 23.00
CA ASN A 305 -6.20 -15.87 22.60
C ASN A 305 -5.11 -16.78 21.97
N PRO A 306 -4.68 -16.56 20.71
CA PRO A 306 -3.84 -17.54 19.99
C PRO A 306 -2.59 -17.98 20.75
N MET A 307 -1.94 -17.06 21.48
CA MET A 307 -0.81 -17.36 22.37
C MET A 307 -1.17 -18.38 23.47
N LYS A 308 -2.39 -18.34 24.01
CA LYS A 308 -2.87 -19.30 25.02
C LYS A 308 -3.21 -20.66 24.41
N VAL A 309 -3.65 -20.72 23.15
CA VAL A 309 -3.81 -21.98 22.41
C VAL A 309 -2.45 -22.64 22.21
N ILE A 310 -1.46 -21.88 21.73
CA ILE A 310 -0.06 -22.34 21.61
C ILE A 310 0.47 -22.83 22.97
N GLN A 311 0.38 -22.01 24.02
CA GLN A 311 0.87 -22.38 25.35
C GLN A 311 0.19 -23.63 25.93
N ASN A 312 -1.08 -23.88 25.63
CA ASN A 312 -1.76 -25.10 26.04
C ASN A 312 -1.26 -26.31 25.24
N SER A 313 -1.26 -26.25 23.91
CA SER A 313 -0.82 -27.37 23.06
C SER A 313 0.67 -27.71 23.23
N LEU A 314 1.52 -26.74 23.56
CA LEU A 314 2.92 -27.01 23.90
C LEU A 314 3.07 -27.70 25.26
N LYS A 315 2.30 -27.30 26.28
CA LYS A 315 2.26 -27.99 27.58
C LYS A 315 1.78 -29.43 27.47
N GLU A 316 0.75 -29.69 26.64
CA GLU A 316 0.24 -31.04 26.36
C GLU A 316 1.32 -31.97 25.74
N HIS A 317 2.34 -31.39 25.11
CA HIS A 317 3.46 -32.12 24.48
C HIS A 317 4.79 -31.98 25.25
N ASN A 318 4.79 -31.41 26.47
CA ASN A 318 6.00 -31.11 27.26
C ASN A 318 7.07 -30.27 26.52
N LEU A 319 6.65 -29.35 25.64
CA LEU A 319 7.54 -28.43 24.92
C LEU A 319 7.49 -27.02 25.54
N GLN A 320 8.63 -26.31 25.56
CA GLN A 320 8.63 -24.90 25.94
C GLN A 320 8.20 -24.00 24.77
N LEU A 321 7.70 -22.80 25.08
CA LEU A 321 7.39 -21.79 24.07
C LEU A 321 8.65 -21.34 23.32
N TRP A 322 9.80 -21.32 23.99
CA TRP A 322 11.10 -21.03 23.38
C TRP A 322 11.52 -22.09 22.35
N ASP A 323 11.38 -23.38 22.65
CA ASP A 323 11.67 -24.48 21.71
C ASP A 323 10.82 -24.39 20.45
N PHE A 324 9.55 -24.00 20.60
CA PHE A 324 8.62 -23.86 19.49
C PHE A 324 9.05 -22.78 18.50
N PHE A 325 9.40 -21.57 18.96
CA PHE A 325 9.93 -20.53 18.08
C PHE A 325 11.30 -20.92 17.50
N ARG A 326 12.18 -21.53 18.31
CA ARG A 326 13.52 -21.98 17.87
C ARG A 326 13.49 -23.10 16.81
N ASN A 327 12.42 -23.88 16.73
CA ASN A 327 12.23 -24.87 15.65
C ASN A 327 11.76 -24.23 14.32
N ILE A 328 11.40 -22.94 14.33
CA ILE A 328 10.98 -22.17 13.15
C ILE A 328 12.12 -21.23 12.70
N ASP A 329 12.85 -20.65 13.65
CA ASP A 329 14.09 -19.93 13.41
C ASP A 329 15.20 -20.87 12.90
N LYS A 330 15.51 -20.76 11.61
CA LYS A 330 16.57 -21.55 10.97
C LYS A 330 17.97 -20.94 11.14
N ASP A 331 18.02 -19.65 11.44
CA ASP A 331 19.24 -18.84 11.44
C ASP A 331 19.80 -18.67 12.86
N GLY A 332 18.97 -18.95 13.88
CA GLY A 332 19.33 -18.87 15.31
C GLY A 332 19.47 -17.44 15.83
N ASN A 333 19.00 -16.45 15.05
CA ASN A 333 19.14 -15.02 15.31
C ASN A 333 18.03 -14.44 16.22
N MET A 334 17.08 -15.28 16.64
CA MET A 334 15.89 -14.95 17.44
C MET A 334 14.86 -14.04 16.73
N LYS A 335 14.94 -13.95 15.40
CA LYS A 335 14.15 -13.06 14.52
C LYS A 335 13.59 -13.83 13.32
N ILE A 336 12.33 -14.26 13.42
CA ILE A 336 11.68 -15.08 12.39
C ILE A 336 10.91 -14.17 11.42
N PRO A 337 11.20 -14.17 10.11
CA PRO A 337 10.38 -13.45 9.14
C PRO A 337 8.90 -13.87 9.21
N VAL A 338 7.96 -12.92 9.21
CA VAL A 338 6.52 -13.17 9.29
C VAL A 338 6.06 -14.15 8.19
N ALA A 339 6.66 -14.07 7.00
CA ALA A 339 6.52 -15.04 5.91
C ALA A 339 6.80 -16.50 6.34
N ALA A 340 7.93 -16.72 7.02
CA ALA A 340 8.36 -18.02 7.50
C ALA A 340 7.50 -18.49 8.69
N PHE A 341 7.14 -17.58 9.60
CA PHE A 341 6.25 -17.88 10.72
C PHE A 341 4.85 -18.29 10.24
N ARG A 342 4.22 -17.51 9.33
CA ARG A 342 2.93 -17.85 8.71
C ARG A 342 2.99 -19.20 8.00
N ARG A 343 4.02 -19.45 7.18
CA ARG A 343 4.23 -20.74 6.50
C ARG A 343 4.33 -21.90 7.51
N ALA A 344 5.13 -21.74 8.57
CA ALA A 344 5.27 -22.76 9.61
C ALA A 344 3.94 -23.02 10.33
N MET A 345 3.17 -21.97 10.68
CA MET A 345 1.88 -22.10 11.36
C MET A 345 0.82 -22.81 10.52
N MET A 346 0.83 -22.61 9.20
CA MET A 346 -0.08 -23.28 8.25
C MET A 346 0.35 -24.72 7.91
N GLN A 347 1.63 -25.07 8.08
CA GLN A 347 2.16 -26.41 7.76
C GLN A 347 2.22 -27.36 8.97
N GLN A 348 2.34 -26.83 10.19
CA GLN A 348 2.34 -27.63 11.41
C GLN A 348 0.92 -28.12 11.75
N SER A 349 0.81 -29.36 12.23
CA SER A 349 -0.47 -30.01 12.58
C SER A 349 -0.67 -30.19 14.10
N ARG A 350 0.25 -29.68 14.93
CA ARG A 350 0.27 -29.92 16.39
C ARG A 350 -0.55 -28.91 17.20
N ILE A 351 -0.70 -27.69 16.70
CA ILE A 351 -1.41 -26.60 17.35
C ILE A 351 -2.62 -26.22 16.48
N PRO A 352 -3.87 -26.38 16.98
CA PRO A 352 -5.09 -26.16 16.20
C PRO A 352 -5.46 -24.66 16.15
N LEU A 353 -4.63 -23.86 15.48
CA LEU A 353 -4.98 -22.48 15.10
C LEU A 353 -5.64 -22.45 13.73
N ASP A 354 -6.73 -21.68 13.60
CA ASP A 354 -7.26 -21.33 12.27
C ASP A 354 -6.53 -20.11 11.65
N ARG A 355 -6.79 -19.86 10.36
CA ARG A 355 -6.18 -18.76 9.59
C ARG A 355 -6.41 -17.38 10.24
N VAL A 356 -7.56 -17.15 10.88
CA VAL A 356 -7.88 -15.87 11.54
C VAL A 356 -7.05 -15.73 12.81
N GLN A 357 -6.94 -16.80 13.60
CA GLN A 357 -6.08 -16.84 14.79
C GLN A 357 -4.59 -16.68 14.46
N ILE A 358 -4.11 -17.21 13.32
CA ILE A 358 -2.74 -16.98 12.85
C ILE A 358 -2.53 -15.50 12.46
N GLY A 359 -3.50 -14.87 11.79
CA GLY A 359 -3.46 -13.44 11.48
C GLY A 359 -3.46 -12.55 12.73
N GLU A 360 -4.34 -12.83 13.69
CA GLU A 360 -4.34 -12.18 15.01
C GLU A 360 -3.01 -12.35 15.76
N LEU A 361 -2.44 -13.55 15.72
CA LEU A 361 -1.18 -13.86 16.39
C LEU A 361 -0.03 -13.05 15.80
N VAL A 362 0.07 -13.00 14.47
CA VAL A 362 1.07 -12.17 13.77
C VAL A 362 0.93 -10.70 14.17
N ARG A 363 -0.29 -10.14 14.18
CA ARG A 363 -0.52 -8.74 14.60
C ARG A 363 -0.23 -8.46 16.08
N LYS A 364 -0.15 -9.50 16.93
CA LYS A 364 0.26 -9.39 18.34
C LYS A 364 1.77 -9.59 18.55
N LEU A 365 2.44 -10.33 17.66
CA LEU A 365 3.88 -10.60 17.72
C LEU A 365 4.73 -9.57 16.96
N ASP A 366 4.19 -9.02 15.87
CA ASP A 366 4.76 -7.91 15.11
C ASP A 366 3.75 -6.74 15.02
N PRO A 367 3.47 -6.05 16.14
CA PRO A 367 2.49 -4.96 16.18
C PRO A 367 2.94 -3.72 15.40
N ASN A 368 4.25 -3.57 15.16
CA ASN A 368 4.83 -2.46 14.40
C ASN A 368 4.96 -2.76 12.89
N ARG A 369 4.59 -3.96 12.42
CA ARG A 369 4.69 -4.41 11.02
C ARG A 369 6.13 -4.35 10.45
N THR A 370 7.11 -4.69 11.28
CA THR A 370 8.53 -4.85 10.90
C THR A 370 8.77 -5.97 9.87
N GLY A 371 7.80 -6.87 9.69
CA GLY A 371 7.94 -8.09 8.90
C GLY A 371 8.66 -9.22 9.66
N VAL A 372 8.96 -9.03 10.95
CA VAL A 372 9.76 -9.94 11.78
C VAL A 372 9.09 -10.19 13.13
N VAL A 373 9.01 -11.46 13.51
CA VAL A 373 8.68 -11.91 14.87
C VAL A 373 9.97 -12.04 15.67
N ASP A 374 10.26 -11.04 16.51
CA ASP A 374 11.34 -11.11 17.50
C ASP A 374 10.85 -11.86 18.75
N TYR A 375 11.52 -12.97 19.07
CA TYR A 375 11.18 -13.81 20.23
C TYR A 375 12.30 -13.88 21.27
N SER A 376 13.32 -13.01 21.18
CA SER A 376 14.46 -12.95 22.10
C SER A 376 14.04 -12.83 23.57
N HIS A 377 12.95 -12.11 23.83
CA HIS A 377 12.31 -11.94 25.14
C HIS A 377 11.76 -13.24 25.78
N LEU A 378 11.76 -14.37 25.05
CA LEU A 378 11.36 -15.69 25.54
C LEU A 378 12.55 -16.60 25.89
N GLN A 379 13.78 -16.09 25.85
CA GLN A 379 14.97 -16.85 26.22
C GLN A 379 14.99 -17.18 27.73
N GLU A 380 14.98 -18.46 28.08
CA GLU A 380 15.16 -18.89 29.47
C GLU A 380 16.63 -18.69 29.92
N PRO A 381 16.87 -18.32 31.20
CA PRO A 381 18.22 -18.22 31.73
C PRO A 381 18.90 -19.60 31.71
N LYS A 382 20.13 -19.66 31.17
CA LYS A 382 20.90 -20.91 31.10
C LYS A 382 20.99 -21.55 32.49
N PRO A 383 20.70 -22.86 32.65
CA PRO A 383 20.90 -23.53 33.93
C PRO A 383 22.37 -23.43 34.32
N ALA A 384 22.63 -23.01 35.56
CA ALA A 384 23.99 -22.82 36.05
C ALA A 384 24.75 -24.15 35.96
N GLN A 385 25.82 -24.17 35.17
CA GLN A 385 26.75 -25.29 35.14
C GLN A 385 27.36 -25.41 36.54
N LYS A 386 27.09 -26.53 37.22
CA LYS A 386 27.82 -26.86 38.45
C LYS A 386 29.32 -26.94 38.12
N PRO A 387 30.21 -26.44 39.00
CA PRO A 387 31.64 -26.68 38.83
C PRO A 387 31.90 -28.18 38.67
N VAL A 388 32.72 -28.53 37.69
CA VAL A 388 33.28 -29.88 37.62
C VAL A 388 34.26 -30.00 38.78
N GLU A 389 34.06 -31.00 39.65
CA GLU A 389 35.00 -31.28 40.73
C GLU A 389 36.34 -31.71 40.11
N GLY A 390 37.39 -30.94 40.38
CA GLY A 390 38.69 -31.10 39.73
C GLY A 390 39.37 -32.41 40.10
N GLU A 391 40.03 -33.03 39.12
CA GLU A 391 40.83 -34.23 39.33
C GLU A 391 42.02 -33.92 40.26
N ILE A 392 42.33 -34.86 41.16
CA ILE A 392 43.41 -34.72 42.14
C ILE A 392 44.72 -35.16 41.46
N GLU A 393 45.60 -34.20 41.14
CA GLU A 393 46.96 -34.51 40.69
C GLU A 393 47.83 -34.99 41.87
N GLU A 394 48.38 -36.20 41.77
CA GLU A 394 49.34 -36.73 42.73
C GLU A 394 50.76 -36.18 42.43
N GLU A 395 51.23 -35.20 43.21
CA GLU A 395 52.64 -34.78 43.18
C GLU A 395 53.56 -35.93 43.61
N LYS A 396 54.35 -36.45 42.65
CA LYS A 396 55.45 -37.37 42.96
C LYS A 396 56.62 -36.62 43.56
N LYS A 397 57.14 -37.12 44.68
CA LYS A 397 58.40 -36.66 45.26
C LYS A 397 59.59 -37.25 44.50
N GLU A 398 60.55 -36.39 44.14
CA GLU A 398 61.92 -36.77 43.84
C GLU A 398 62.89 -36.00 44.74
N GLU A 399 63.70 -36.74 45.49
CA GLU A 399 64.92 -36.38 46.23
C GLU A 399 65.64 -37.73 46.53
N PRO A 400 66.96 -37.79 46.76
CA PRO A 400 67.88 -36.71 47.09
C PRO A 400 68.91 -36.33 46.00
#